data_AF-A0A6G8U6W3-F1
#
_entry.id   AF-A0A6G8U6W3-F1
#
_cell.length_a   1.000
_cell.length_b   1.000
_cell.length_c   1.000
_cell.angle_alpha   90.00
_cell.angle_beta   90.00
_cell.angle_gamma   90.00
#
_symmetry.space_group_name_H-M   'P 1'
#
loop_
_entity.id
_entity.type
_entity.pdbx_description
1 polymer ?
#
loop_
_entity_poly.entity_id
_entity_poly.type
_entity_poly.pdbx_seq_one_letter_code
_entity_poly.pdbx_strand_id
1 'polypeptide(L)'
;MSKFWPDFINTLDASRSVQKQVGEIMRLQLGIKNGAKEKAAGAEKSARWEHLNEIGRKAAKRDEIADYVKSNAQARVSLRKLRAEIKSSLPKLPGREKEDLAGVLQDQEFRAYVRGLPQEQRERAQRLHPDIAAAVARAPAELSGVPASVHSELVNDMLRKTHGAELAKIAADVAAMEMADELIRETDKEIRAAAEVAHSTDFKVWAKPLVDPLLAGSAADFDELYRRQDPEALNLLGTLAAAAE
;
A
#
# COMPACT_ATOMS: atom_id res chain seq x y z
N MET A 1 -3.41 10.92 21.39
CA MET A 1 -2.79 10.60 20.08
C MET A 1 -1.67 11.56 19.66
N SER A 2 -1.47 12.76 20.23
CA SER A 2 -0.51 13.74 19.66
C SER A 2 0.98 13.32 19.70
N LYS A 3 1.38 12.42 20.61
CA LYS A 3 2.75 11.89 20.67
C LYS A 3 2.98 10.61 19.86
N PHE A 4 1.91 9.88 19.54
CA PHE A 4 2.00 8.57 18.88
C PHE A 4 2.72 8.65 17.52
N TRP A 5 2.34 9.61 16.67
CA TRP A 5 2.91 9.72 15.33
C TRP A 5 4.39 10.15 15.34
N PRO A 6 4.82 11.19 16.09
CA PRO A 6 6.23 11.49 16.27
C PRO A 6 7.05 10.30 16.80
N ASP A 7 6.53 9.60 17.80
CA ASP A 7 7.21 8.45 18.40
C ASP A 7 7.36 7.32 17.38
N PHE A 8 6.30 6.99 16.63
CA PHE A 8 6.34 5.98 15.57
C PHE A 8 7.34 6.33 14.46
N ILE A 9 7.38 7.59 14.00
CA ILE A 9 8.34 8.02 12.98
C ILE A 9 9.78 7.81 13.44
N ASN A 10 10.07 7.99 14.73
CA ASN A 10 11.40 7.76 15.30
C ASN A 10 11.74 6.26 15.44
N THR A 11 10.75 5.37 15.40
CA THR A 11 10.97 3.91 15.36
C THR A 11 11.28 3.37 13.96
N LEU A 12 11.08 4.17 12.91
CA LEU A 12 11.36 3.75 11.54
C LEU A 12 12.88 3.60 11.30
N ASP A 13 13.26 2.53 10.63
CA ASP A 13 14.65 2.25 10.27
C ASP A 13 15.10 3.15 9.12
N ALA A 14 15.85 4.20 9.45
CA ALA A 14 16.38 5.17 8.50
C ALA A 14 17.41 4.57 7.52
N SER A 15 17.96 3.38 7.80
CA SER A 15 18.85 2.67 6.87
C SER A 15 18.09 2.10 5.66
N ARG A 16 16.77 1.95 5.78
CA ARG A 16 15.91 1.39 4.72
C ARG A 16 15.29 2.52 3.92
N SER A 17 15.47 2.48 2.59
CA SER A 17 14.97 3.50 1.67
C SER A 17 13.45 3.71 1.78
N VAL A 18 12.68 2.62 1.82
CA VAL A 18 11.21 2.65 1.92
C VAL A 18 10.79 3.31 3.23
N GLN A 19 11.30 2.85 4.39
CA GLN A 19 10.92 3.40 5.69
C GLN A 19 11.35 4.87 5.85
N LYS A 20 12.49 5.24 5.27
CA LYS A 20 12.92 6.64 5.22
C LYS A 20 11.91 7.51 4.45
N GLN A 21 11.51 7.10 3.26
CA GLN A 21 10.52 7.83 2.45
C GLN A 21 9.14 7.87 3.12
N VAL A 22 8.71 6.77 3.74
CA VAL A 22 7.49 6.71 4.55
C VAL A 22 7.58 7.69 5.72
N GLY A 23 8.70 7.74 6.44
CA GLY A 23 8.92 8.69 7.53
C GLY A 23 8.89 10.14 7.05
N GLU A 24 9.45 10.45 5.89
CA GLU A 24 9.37 11.79 5.27
C GLU A 24 7.91 12.17 4.94
N ILE A 25 7.16 11.24 4.34
CA ILE A 25 5.72 11.41 4.09
C ILE A 25 4.99 11.71 5.41
N MET A 26 5.21 10.91 6.45
CA MET A 26 4.53 11.07 7.73
C MET A 26 4.89 12.39 8.42
N ARG A 27 6.15 12.85 8.36
CA ARG A 27 6.55 14.16 8.90
C ARG A 27 5.85 15.31 8.18
N LEU A 28 5.79 15.24 6.85
CA LEU A 28 5.07 16.21 6.04
C LEU A 28 3.58 16.25 6.40
N GLN A 29 2.96 15.08 6.57
CA GLN A 29 1.55 14.99 6.97
C GLN A 29 1.29 15.55 8.37
N LEU A 30 2.17 15.32 9.35
CA LEU A 30 2.05 15.95 10.67
C LEU A 30 2.16 17.47 10.59
N GLY A 31 3.09 17.98 9.76
CA GLY A 31 3.22 19.41 9.49
C GLY A 31 1.93 20.00 8.91
N ILE A 32 1.31 19.31 7.94
CA ILE A 32 0.03 19.72 7.36
C ILE A 32 -1.09 19.65 8.40
N LYS A 33 -1.20 18.55 9.16
CA LYS A 33 -2.24 18.34 10.16
C LYS A 33 -2.26 19.46 11.22
N ASN A 34 -1.08 19.87 11.68
CA ASN A 34 -0.94 20.95 12.65
C ASN A 34 -1.13 22.33 11.98
N GLY A 35 -0.51 22.55 10.82
CA GLY A 35 -0.54 23.82 10.11
C GLY A 35 -1.88 24.17 9.47
N ALA A 36 -2.70 23.18 9.07
CA ALA A 36 -4.01 23.42 8.46
C ALA A 36 -4.97 24.14 9.43
N LYS A 37 -4.94 23.77 10.72
CA LYS A 37 -5.73 24.44 11.76
C LYS A 37 -5.24 25.86 12.02
N GLU A 38 -3.93 26.03 12.11
CA GLU A 38 -3.30 27.34 12.37
C GLU A 38 -3.55 28.31 11.22
N LYS A 39 -3.38 27.87 9.97
CA LYS A 39 -3.69 28.68 8.79
C LYS A 39 -5.16 29.02 8.72
N ALA A 40 -6.07 28.07 8.95
CA ALA A 40 -7.51 28.36 8.94
C ALA A 40 -7.91 29.39 10.01
N ALA A 41 -7.37 29.27 11.23
CA ALA A 41 -7.61 30.22 12.32
C ALA A 41 -6.93 31.58 12.09
N GLY A 42 -5.76 31.62 11.44
CA GLY A 42 -5.08 32.85 11.06
C GLY A 42 -5.80 33.60 9.94
N ALA A 43 -6.43 32.86 9.03
CA ALA A 43 -7.22 33.41 7.93
C ALA A 43 -8.42 34.21 8.45
N GLU A 44 -9.13 33.69 9.47
CA GLU A 44 -10.24 34.38 10.15
C GLU A 44 -9.84 35.69 10.83
N LYS A 45 -8.57 35.81 11.24
CA LYS A 45 -8.04 36.98 11.95
C LYS A 45 -7.38 37.99 11.01
N SER A 46 -7.27 37.70 9.71
CA SER A 46 -6.57 38.59 8.79
C SER A 46 -7.46 39.78 8.42
N ALA A 47 -6.94 41.00 8.60
CA ALA A 47 -7.62 42.26 8.24
C ALA A 47 -7.99 42.36 6.74
N ARG A 48 -7.44 41.47 5.89
CA ARG A 48 -7.80 41.35 4.47
C ARG A 48 -9.23 40.83 4.25
N TRP A 49 -9.95 40.39 5.28
CA TRP A 49 -11.21 39.63 5.11
C TRP A 49 -12.47 40.37 5.55
N GLU A 50 -12.34 41.51 6.23
CA GLU A 50 -13.48 42.30 6.72
C GLU A 50 -14.42 42.77 5.61
N HIS A 51 -13.89 42.98 4.40
CA HIS A 51 -14.65 43.45 3.23
C HIS A 51 -15.21 42.33 2.34
N LEU A 52 -14.92 41.06 2.65
CA LEU A 52 -15.41 39.93 1.86
C LEU A 52 -16.75 39.41 2.39
N ASN A 53 -17.65 39.08 1.47
CA ASN A 53 -18.88 38.32 1.79
C ASN A 53 -18.52 36.88 2.21
N GLU A 54 -19.49 36.15 2.75
CA GLU A 54 -19.27 34.79 3.27
C GLU A 54 -18.65 33.84 2.22
N ILE A 55 -19.07 33.97 0.96
CA ILE A 55 -18.54 33.17 -0.16
C ILE A 55 -17.07 33.51 -0.44
N GLY A 56 -16.71 34.79 -0.46
CA GLY A 56 -15.34 35.25 -0.66
C GLY A 56 -14.40 34.83 0.48
N ARG A 57 -14.88 34.82 1.73
CA ARG A 57 -14.10 34.31 2.87
C ARG A 57 -13.83 32.80 2.73
N LYS A 58 -14.83 32.02 2.33
CA LYS A 58 -14.67 30.57 2.07
C LYS A 58 -13.70 30.29 0.92
N ALA A 59 -13.75 31.07 -0.15
CA ALA A 59 -12.79 30.96 -1.25
C ALA A 59 -11.36 31.30 -0.81
N ALA A 60 -11.18 32.38 -0.04
CA ALA A 60 -9.87 32.75 0.50
C ALA A 60 -9.31 31.71 1.48
N LYS A 61 -10.15 31.12 2.36
CA LYS A 61 -9.76 29.97 3.22
C LYS A 61 -9.21 28.81 2.38
N ARG A 62 -9.92 28.48 1.30
CA ARG A 62 -9.57 27.39 0.39
C ARG A 62 -8.25 27.66 -0.34
N ASP A 63 -7.99 28.89 -0.76
CA ASP A 63 -6.73 29.23 -1.42
C ASP A 63 -5.52 29.12 -0.47
N GLU A 64 -5.67 29.55 0.79
CA GLU A 64 -4.61 29.48 1.81
C GLU A 64 -4.18 28.04 2.16
N ILE A 65 -5.11 27.10 2.07
CA ILE A 65 -4.89 25.67 2.33
C ILE A 65 -4.70 24.84 1.04
N ALA A 66 -4.76 25.45 -0.13
CA ALA A 66 -4.66 24.75 -1.42
C ALA A 66 -3.33 24.00 -1.55
N ASP A 67 -2.24 24.57 -1.03
CA ASP A 67 -0.94 23.91 -1.04
C ASP A 67 -0.91 22.66 -0.15
N TYR A 68 -1.67 22.63 0.95
CA TYR A 68 -1.82 21.43 1.77
C TYR A 68 -2.57 20.32 1.05
N VAL A 69 -3.58 20.66 0.24
CA VAL A 69 -4.26 19.69 -0.63
C VAL A 69 -3.28 19.08 -1.63
N LYS A 70 -2.48 19.92 -2.30
CA LYS A 70 -1.46 19.47 -3.26
C LYS A 70 -0.41 18.58 -2.60
N SER A 71 0.15 18.98 -1.46
CA SER A 71 1.14 18.19 -0.73
C SER A 71 0.54 16.87 -0.22
N ASN A 72 -0.72 16.86 0.21
CA ASN A 72 -1.40 15.61 0.58
C ASN A 72 -1.60 14.67 -0.62
N ALA A 73 -1.98 15.21 -1.77
CA ALA A 73 -2.09 14.43 -3.01
C ALA A 73 -0.74 13.87 -3.46
N GLN A 74 0.35 14.65 -3.38
CA GLN A 74 1.71 14.19 -3.68
C GLN A 74 2.13 13.03 -2.76
N ALA A 75 1.84 13.13 -1.45
CA ALA A 75 2.11 12.05 -0.50
C ALA A 75 1.40 10.74 -0.88
N ARG A 76 0.13 10.82 -1.29
CA ARG A 76 -0.63 9.65 -1.77
C ARG A 76 -0.01 9.05 -3.04
N VAL A 77 0.40 9.88 -4.00
CA VAL A 77 1.06 9.41 -5.22
C VAL A 77 2.39 8.72 -4.89
N SER A 78 3.21 9.30 -4.03
CA SER A 78 4.48 8.71 -3.58
C SER A 78 4.26 7.37 -2.88
N LEU A 79 3.26 7.27 -2.00
CA LEU A 79 2.93 6.02 -1.32
C LEU A 79 2.46 4.94 -2.32
N ARG A 80 1.69 5.31 -3.35
CA ARG A 80 1.32 4.37 -4.43
C ARG A 80 2.53 3.89 -5.24
N LYS A 81 3.49 4.76 -5.52
CA LYS A 81 4.75 4.37 -6.19
C LYS A 81 5.54 3.38 -5.34
N LEU A 82 5.71 3.67 -4.05
CA LEU A 82 6.32 2.75 -3.09
C LEU A 82 5.62 1.39 -3.05
N ARG A 83 4.27 1.35 -3.13
CA ARG A 83 3.53 0.08 -3.18
C ARG A 83 3.86 -0.71 -4.44
N ALA A 84 3.91 -0.04 -5.59
CA ALA A 84 4.26 -0.67 -6.85
C ALA A 84 5.70 -1.19 -6.83
N GLU A 85 6.63 -0.44 -6.25
CA GLU A 85 8.03 -0.85 -6.06
C GLU A 85 8.13 -2.11 -5.19
N ILE A 86 7.49 -2.13 -4.01
CA ILE A 86 7.45 -3.31 -3.12
C ILE A 86 6.81 -4.50 -3.83
N LYS A 87 5.69 -4.29 -4.54
CA LYS A 87 5.03 -5.36 -5.28
C LYS A 87 5.94 -5.95 -6.37
N SER A 88 6.74 -5.11 -7.03
CA SER A 88 7.68 -5.55 -8.06
C SER A 88 8.93 -6.23 -7.50
N SER A 89 9.34 -5.88 -6.27
CA SER A 89 10.49 -6.45 -5.59
C SER A 89 10.16 -7.71 -4.77
N LEU A 90 8.90 -8.17 -4.80
CA LEU A 90 8.52 -9.39 -4.10
C LEU A 90 9.36 -10.58 -4.57
N PRO A 91 9.98 -11.31 -3.65
CA PRO A 91 10.79 -12.45 -4.01
C PRO A 91 9.91 -13.51 -4.66
N LYS A 92 10.39 -14.04 -5.78
CA LYS A 92 9.74 -15.14 -6.49
C LYS A 92 10.28 -16.47 -5.95
N LEU A 93 9.46 -17.51 -6.06
CA LEU A 93 9.95 -18.86 -5.82
C LEU A 93 11.16 -19.14 -6.73
N PRO A 94 12.22 -19.78 -6.22
CA PRO A 94 13.36 -20.16 -7.04
C PRO A 94 12.86 -21.09 -8.15
N GLY A 95 12.95 -20.63 -9.39
CA GLY A 95 12.66 -21.43 -10.57
C GLY A 95 13.78 -22.42 -10.87
N ARG A 96 13.50 -23.43 -11.70
CA ARG A 96 14.59 -24.16 -12.35
C ARG A 96 15.30 -23.25 -13.34
N GLU A 97 16.58 -23.55 -13.59
CA GLU A 97 17.33 -22.83 -14.61
C GLU A 97 16.66 -23.01 -15.98
N LYS A 98 16.66 -21.96 -16.80
CA LYS A 98 15.96 -21.96 -18.10
C LYS A 98 16.50 -23.00 -19.07
N GLU A 99 17.75 -23.44 -18.86
CA GLU A 99 18.46 -24.41 -19.69
C GLU A 99 18.25 -25.85 -19.20
N ASP A 100 17.69 -26.05 -17.99
CA ASP A 100 17.37 -27.37 -17.42
C ASP A 100 16.05 -27.91 -17.97
N LEU A 101 16.06 -28.28 -19.27
CA LEU A 101 14.90 -28.88 -19.92
C LEU A 101 14.47 -30.19 -19.24
N ALA A 102 15.43 -31.01 -18.82
CA ALA A 102 15.18 -32.27 -18.13
C ALA A 102 14.38 -32.04 -16.83
N GLY A 103 14.75 -31.01 -16.09
CA GLY A 103 14.04 -30.64 -14.89
C GLY A 103 12.65 -30.06 -15.10
N VAL A 104 12.45 -29.27 -16.16
CA VAL A 104 11.11 -28.79 -16.53
C VAL A 104 10.19 -29.96 -16.87
N LEU A 105 10.69 -30.98 -17.57
CA LEU A 105 9.95 -32.21 -17.86
C LEU A 105 9.65 -33.00 -16.59
N GLN A 106 10.62 -33.15 -15.69
CA GLN A 106 10.42 -33.81 -14.40
C GLN A 106 9.34 -33.11 -13.56
N ASP A 107 9.31 -31.77 -13.55
CA ASP A 107 8.28 -31.01 -12.85
C ASP A 107 6.89 -31.23 -13.47
N GLN A 108 6.80 -31.39 -14.80
CA GLN A 108 5.54 -31.74 -15.46
C GLN A 108 5.07 -33.14 -15.06
N GLU A 109 5.98 -34.11 -14.96
CA GLU A 109 5.67 -35.46 -14.49
C GLU A 109 5.21 -35.46 -13.03
N PHE A 110 5.87 -34.73 -12.14
CA PHE A 110 5.45 -34.58 -10.75
C PHE A 110 4.05 -33.98 -10.63
N ARG A 111 3.72 -32.96 -11.43
CA ARG A 111 2.37 -32.39 -11.47
C ARG A 111 1.34 -33.33 -12.08
N ALA A 112 1.71 -34.10 -13.10
CA ALA A 112 0.84 -35.13 -13.68
C ALA A 112 0.55 -36.23 -12.66
N TYR A 113 1.57 -36.66 -11.90
CA TYR A 113 1.43 -37.60 -10.79
C TYR A 113 0.45 -37.07 -9.74
N VAL A 114 0.65 -35.84 -9.25
CA VAL A 114 -0.24 -35.24 -8.25
C VAL A 114 -1.67 -35.12 -8.77
N ARG A 115 -1.89 -34.77 -10.04
CA ARG A 115 -3.24 -34.74 -10.64
C ARG A 115 -3.91 -36.11 -10.69
N GLY A 116 -3.13 -37.19 -10.80
CA GLY A 116 -3.62 -38.56 -10.77
C GLY A 116 -3.99 -39.08 -9.38
N LEU A 117 -3.63 -38.36 -8.31
CA LEU A 117 -3.91 -38.78 -6.93
C LEU A 117 -5.35 -38.49 -6.52
N PRO A 118 -5.92 -39.30 -5.59
CA PRO A 118 -7.18 -39.00 -4.93
C PRO A 118 -7.16 -37.63 -4.25
N GLN A 119 -8.32 -36.96 -4.17
CA GLN A 119 -8.41 -35.60 -3.64
C GLN A 119 -7.83 -35.45 -2.22
N GLU A 120 -8.07 -36.41 -1.33
CA GLU A 120 -7.54 -36.41 0.04
C GLU A 120 -6.00 -36.39 0.08
N GLN A 121 -5.34 -37.00 -0.92
CA GLN A 121 -3.88 -37.01 -1.03
C GLN A 121 -3.36 -35.73 -1.67
N ARG A 122 -4.12 -35.13 -2.60
CA ARG A 122 -3.80 -33.83 -3.21
C ARG A 122 -3.85 -32.69 -2.20
N GLU A 123 -4.81 -32.72 -1.27
CA GLU A 123 -4.89 -31.77 -0.15
C GLU A 123 -3.69 -31.88 0.80
N ARG A 124 -2.97 -33.01 0.77
CA ARG A 124 -1.76 -33.25 1.56
C ARG A 124 -0.48 -33.17 0.71
N ALA A 125 -0.51 -32.49 -0.42
CA ALA A 125 0.65 -32.36 -1.33
C ALA A 125 1.91 -31.83 -0.63
N GLN A 126 1.76 -31.00 0.40
CA GLN A 126 2.85 -30.51 1.25
C GLN A 126 3.64 -31.62 1.99
N ARG A 127 3.03 -32.80 2.18
CA ARG A 127 3.66 -33.97 2.83
C ARG A 127 4.30 -34.95 1.84
N LEU A 128 4.16 -34.69 0.54
CA LEU A 128 4.84 -35.48 -0.49
C LEU A 128 6.34 -35.15 -0.49
N HIS A 129 7.08 -35.82 -1.38
CA HIS A 129 8.50 -35.54 -1.58
C HIS A 129 8.73 -34.03 -1.83
N PRO A 130 9.76 -33.41 -1.22
CA PRO A 130 10.01 -31.97 -1.34
C PRO A 130 10.09 -31.49 -2.79
N ASP A 131 10.63 -32.29 -3.70
CA ASP A 131 10.71 -31.93 -5.13
C ASP A 131 9.33 -31.89 -5.81
N ILE A 132 8.40 -32.75 -5.39
CA ILE A 132 7.02 -32.75 -5.88
C ILE A 132 6.31 -31.50 -5.38
N ALA A 133 6.43 -31.21 -4.08
CA ALA A 133 5.90 -29.99 -3.48
C ALA A 133 6.46 -28.74 -4.20
N ALA A 134 7.77 -28.70 -4.48
CA ALA A 134 8.39 -27.61 -5.22
C ALA A 134 7.88 -27.49 -6.66
N ALA A 135 7.65 -28.59 -7.36
CA ALA A 135 7.11 -28.59 -8.73
C ALA A 135 5.64 -28.11 -8.79
N VAL A 136 4.85 -28.44 -7.77
CA VAL A 136 3.45 -27.99 -7.61
C VAL A 136 3.38 -26.51 -7.28
N ALA A 137 4.20 -26.02 -6.34
CA ALA A 137 4.23 -24.61 -5.94
C ALA A 137 4.65 -23.68 -7.08
N ARG A 138 5.60 -24.10 -7.93
CA ARG A 138 6.11 -23.29 -9.04
C ARG A 138 5.14 -23.15 -10.21
N ALA A 139 4.15 -24.03 -10.32
CA ALA A 139 3.13 -23.94 -11.37
C ALA A 139 1.96 -23.03 -10.96
N PRO A 140 1.23 -22.46 -11.93
CA PRO A 140 -0.06 -21.83 -11.67
C PRO A 140 -1.03 -22.79 -10.97
N ALA A 141 -1.90 -22.26 -10.11
CA ALA A 141 -2.84 -23.06 -9.32
C ALA A 141 -3.70 -23.97 -10.22
N GLU A 142 -4.11 -23.52 -11.40
CA GLU A 142 -4.94 -24.32 -12.33
C GLU A 142 -4.19 -25.55 -12.89
N LEU A 143 -2.85 -25.48 -12.97
CA LEU A 143 -1.99 -26.54 -13.52
C LEU A 143 -1.36 -27.41 -12.43
N SER A 144 -1.47 -26.99 -11.17
CA SER A 144 -0.87 -27.66 -10.02
C SER A 144 -1.54 -28.98 -9.66
N GLY A 145 -2.85 -29.09 -9.97
CA GLY A 145 -3.67 -30.25 -9.61
C GLY A 145 -4.21 -30.23 -8.18
N VAL A 146 -3.84 -29.25 -7.35
CA VAL A 146 -4.32 -29.10 -5.96
C VAL A 146 -5.34 -27.96 -5.85
N PRO A 147 -6.19 -27.94 -4.81
CA PRO A 147 -7.08 -26.81 -4.55
C PRO A 147 -6.31 -25.50 -4.37
N ALA A 148 -6.90 -24.37 -4.79
CA ALA A 148 -6.24 -23.06 -4.75
C ALA A 148 -5.80 -22.62 -3.34
N SER A 149 -6.57 -22.99 -2.31
CA SER A 149 -6.22 -22.75 -0.91
C SER A 149 -4.91 -23.46 -0.53
N VAL A 150 -4.83 -24.76 -0.82
CA VAL A 150 -3.65 -25.60 -0.55
C VAL A 150 -2.45 -25.14 -1.38
N HIS A 151 -2.66 -24.74 -2.63
CA HIS A 151 -1.60 -24.16 -3.47
C HIS A 151 -1.01 -22.90 -2.85
N SER A 152 -1.87 -22.01 -2.37
CA SER A 152 -1.47 -20.76 -1.73
C SER A 152 -0.65 -21.01 -0.46
N GLU A 153 -1.10 -21.94 0.39
CA GLU A 153 -0.37 -22.38 1.59
C GLU A 153 1.03 -22.92 1.24
N LEU A 154 1.10 -23.81 0.25
CA LEU A 154 2.35 -24.43 -0.21
C LEU A 154 3.36 -23.38 -0.74
N VAL A 155 2.88 -22.41 -1.52
CA VAL A 155 3.70 -21.31 -2.04
C VAL A 155 4.21 -20.44 -0.89
N ASN A 156 3.34 -20.10 0.07
CA ASN A 156 3.70 -19.28 1.23
C ASN A 156 4.76 -19.98 2.09
N ASP A 157 4.61 -21.28 2.36
CA ASP A 157 5.57 -22.07 3.12
C ASP A 157 6.93 -22.16 2.44
N MET A 158 6.96 -22.33 1.12
CA MET A 158 8.21 -22.32 0.37
C MET A 158 8.88 -20.96 0.38
N LEU A 159 8.12 -19.88 0.17
CA LEU A 159 8.65 -18.51 0.22
C LEU A 159 9.25 -18.18 1.60
N ARG A 160 8.64 -18.66 2.69
CA ARG A 160 9.18 -18.50 4.05
C ARG A 160 10.50 -19.23 4.24
N LYS A 161 10.60 -20.47 3.76
CA LYS A 161 11.82 -21.27 3.88
C LYS A 161 12.97 -20.66 3.08
N THR A 162 12.69 -20.05 1.93
CA THR A 162 13.73 -19.47 1.07
C THR A 162 14.06 -18.02 1.41
N HIS A 163 13.06 -17.21 1.76
CA HIS A 163 13.16 -15.75 1.84
C HIS A 163 12.64 -15.16 3.16
N GLY A 164 12.52 -15.95 4.24
CA GLY A 164 11.88 -15.54 5.48
C GLY A 164 12.37 -14.20 6.06
N ALA A 165 13.68 -13.94 6.04
CA ALA A 165 14.25 -12.67 6.52
C ALA A 165 13.88 -11.48 5.61
N GLU A 166 13.78 -11.68 4.30
CA GLU A 166 13.36 -10.63 3.34
C GLU A 166 11.86 -10.37 3.43
N LEU A 167 11.05 -11.41 3.62
CA LEU A 167 9.60 -11.27 3.83
C LEU A 167 9.30 -10.52 5.13
N ALA A 168 10.03 -10.80 6.21
CA ALA A 168 9.89 -10.05 7.47
C ALA A 168 10.23 -8.57 7.28
N LYS A 169 11.27 -8.26 6.49
CA LYS A 169 11.61 -6.89 6.11
C LYS A 169 10.48 -6.24 5.33
N ILE A 170 9.94 -6.89 4.30
CA ILE A 170 8.84 -6.37 3.49
C ILE A 170 7.59 -6.15 4.34
N ALA A 171 7.28 -7.07 5.25
CA ALA A 171 6.16 -6.94 6.19
C ALA A 171 6.27 -5.68 7.04
N ALA A 172 7.45 -5.39 7.58
CA ALA A 172 7.69 -4.16 8.33
C ALA A 172 7.53 -2.88 7.47
N ASP A 173 7.90 -2.93 6.18
CA ASP A 173 7.67 -1.81 5.26
C ASP A 173 6.19 -1.60 4.97
N VAL A 174 5.45 -2.69 4.72
CA VAL A 174 4.00 -2.67 4.50
C VAL A 174 3.29 -2.07 5.72
N ALA A 175 3.63 -2.51 6.93
CA ALA A 175 3.05 -1.96 8.17
C ALA A 175 3.34 -0.45 8.33
N ALA A 176 4.55 0.00 8.02
CA ALA A 176 4.89 1.42 8.04
C ALA A 176 4.06 2.22 7.01
N MET A 177 3.82 1.66 5.83
CA MET A 177 3.00 2.29 4.80
C MET A 177 1.51 2.37 5.18
N GLU A 178 0.97 1.36 5.86
CA GLU A 178 -0.40 1.37 6.40
C GLU A 178 -0.58 2.48 7.43
N MET A 179 0.41 2.66 8.30
CA MET A 179 0.44 3.76 9.28
C MET A 179 0.48 5.13 8.59
N ALA A 180 1.28 5.28 7.53
CA ALA A 180 1.31 6.52 6.74
C ALA A 180 -0.03 6.79 6.03
N ASP A 181 -0.70 5.76 5.52
CA ASP A 181 -2.02 5.87 4.91
C ASP A 181 -3.07 6.36 5.92
N GLU A 182 -3.04 5.85 7.15
CA GLU A 182 -3.95 6.30 8.19
C GLU A 182 -3.69 7.77 8.57
N LEU A 183 -2.43 8.16 8.69
CA LEU A 183 -2.09 9.57 8.94
C LEU A 183 -2.50 10.50 7.78
N ILE A 184 -2.37 10.06 6.52
CA ILE A 184 -2.87 10.78 5.35
C ILE A 184 -4.40 10.95 5.42
N ARG A 185 -5.14 9.94 5.88
CA ARG A 185 -6.59 10.02 6.07
C ARG A 185 -6.97 10.98 7.18
N GLU A 186 -6.26 10.95 8.30
CA GLU A 186 -6.46 11.91 9.38
C GLU A 186 -6.20 13.34 8.89
N THR A 187 -5.12 13.54 8.12
CA THR A 187 -4.76 14.85 7.57
C THR A 187 -5.79 15.33 6.55
N ASP A 188 -6.32 14.43 5.71
CA ASP A 188 -7.40 14.75 4.77
C ASP A 188 -8.67 15.23 5.49
N LYS A 189 -9.05 14.60 6.61
CA LYS A 189 -10.18 15.05 7.44
C LYS A 189 -9.96 16.47 7.97
N GLU A 190 -8.74 16.78 8.41
CA GLU A 190 -8.39 18.09 8.95
C GLU A 190 -8.35 19.17 7.85
N ILE A 191 -7.85 18.84 6.66
CA ILE A 191 -7.91 19.74 5.49
C ILE A 191 -9.37 20.03 5.11
N ARG A 192 -10.24 19.01 5.06
CA ARG A 192 -11.67 19.21 4.74
C ARG A 192 -12.39 20.05 5.78
N ALA A 193 -12.09 19.82 7.06
CA ALA A 193 -12.63 20.62 8.16
C ALA A 193 -12.18 22.08 8.05
N ALA A 194 -10.88 22.32 7.80
CA ALA A 194 -10.31 23.66 7.60
C ALA A 194 -10.89 24.37 6.36
N ALA A 195 -11.20 23.62 5.30
CA ALA A 195 -11.80 24.13 4.07
C ALA A 195 -13.29 24.46 4.18
N GLU A 196 -13.93 24.12 5.30
CA GLU A 196 -15.39 24.16 5.51
C GLU A 196 -16.15 23.39 4.43
N VAL A 197 -15.61 22.23 4.03
CA VAL A 197 -16.21 21.40 2.99
C VAL A 197 -16.88 20.19 3.63
N ALA A 198 -18.20 20.27 3.81
CA ALA A 198 -18.99 19.23 4.45
C ALA A 198 -19.25 18.01 3.54
N HIS A 199 -19.41 18.23 2.24
CA HIS A 199 -19.76 17.16 1.29
C HIS A 199 -18.56 16.74 0.44
N SER A 200 -18.48 15.44 0.14
CA SER A 200 -17.44 14.87 -0.72
C SER A 200 -17.46 15.47 -2.13
N THR A 201 -18.65 15.78 -2.66
CA THR A 201 -18.83 16.39 -3.98
C THR A 201 -18.22 17.79 -4.04
N ASP A 202 -18.45 18.61 -3.01
CA ASP A 202 -17.91 19.96 -2.90
C ASP A 202 -16.37 19.93 -2.81
N PHE A 203 -15.83 18.94 -2.10
CA PHE A 203 -14.38 18.76 -1.99
C PHE A 203 -13.77 18.38 -3.33
N LYS A 204 -14.42 17.46 -4.05
CA LYS A 204 -13.98 17.07 -5.39
C LYS A 204 -13.98 18.26 -6.35
N VAL A 205 -15.04 19.05 -6.39
CA VAL A 205 -15.13 20.22 -7.30
C VAL A 205 -13.98 21.20 -7.05
N TRP A 206 -13.64 21.45 -5.79
CA TRP A 206 -12.58 22.38 -5.43
C TRP A 206 -11.17 21.79 -5.56
N ALA A 207 -10.94 20.57 -5.07
CA ALA A 207 -9.61 19.95 -5.00
C ALA A 207 -9.16 19.37 -6.35
N LYS A 208 -10.08 18.92 -7.20
CA LYS A 208 -9.76 18.27 -8.47
C LYS A 208 -8.88 19.13 -9.39
N PRO A 209 -9.18 20.42 -9.64
CA PRO A 209 -8.30 21.29 -10.43
C PRO A 209 -6.89 21.46 -9.85
N LEU A 210 -6.72 21.32 -8.53
CA LEU A 210 -5.42 21.42 -7.86
C LEU A 210 -4.61 20.13 -7.98
N VAL A 211 -5.30 18.99 -8.03
CA VAL A 211 -4.71 17.65 -7.99
C VAL A 211 -4.50 17.07 -9.39
N ASP A 212 -5.39 17.32 -10.35
CA ASP A 212 -5.30 16.80 -11.72
C ASP A 212 -3.94 17.12 -12.40
N PRO A 213 -3.34 18.33 -12.26
CA PRO A 213 -2.01 18.61 -12.82
C PRO A 213 -0.90 17.73 -12.23
N LEU A 214 -1.03 17.29 -10.97
CA LEU A 214 -0.08 16.38 -10.33
C LEU A 214 -0.25 14.93 -10.83
N LEU A 215 -1.44 14.60 -11.32
CA LEU A 215 -1.81 13.29 -11.84
C LEU A 215 -1.55 13.12 -13.32
N ALA A 216 -1.26 14.20 -14.06
CA ALA A 216 -1.06 14.18 -15.51
C ALA A 216 0.06 13.24 -16.01
N GLY A 217 0.97 12.81 -15.12
CA GLY A 217 2.00 11.79 -15.38
C GLY A 217 1.80 10.47 -14.64
N SER A 218 0.66 10.30 -13.97
CA SER A 218 0.30 9.08 -13.25
C SER A 218 -0.82 8.35 -13.99
N ALA A 219 -0.83 7.02 -13.96
CA ALA A 219 -1.94 6.23 -14.52
C ALA A 219 -3.25 6.34 -13.71
N ALA A 220 -3.29 7.17 -12.66
CA ALA A 220 -4.40 7.28 -11.74
C ALA A 220 -5.15 8.61 -11.94
N ASP A 221 -6.47 8.57 -11.77
CA ASP A 221 -7.31 9.77 -11.72
C ASP A 221 -7.60 10.22 -10.27
N PHE A 222 -8.24 11.38 -10.13
CA PHE A 222 -8.60 11.94 -8.82
C PHE A 222 -9.45 10.96 -8.00
N ASP A 223 -10.44 10.32 -8.63
CA ASP A 223 -11.33 9.40 -7.93
C ASP A 223 -10.57 8.18 -7.45
N GLU A 224 -9.61 7.68 -8.21
CA GLU A 224 -8.75 6.57 -7.85
C GLU A 224 -7.78 6.93 -6.72
N LEU A 225 -7.25 8.15 -6.69
CA LEU A 225 -6.36 8.64 -5.63
C LEU A 225 -7.08 8.79 -4.27
N TYR A 226 -8.37 9.15 -4.33
CA TYR A 226 -9.21 9.36 -3.15
C TYR A 226 -10.16 8.20 -2.85
N ARG A 227 -10.24 7.19 -3.72
CA ARG A 227 -10.96 5.94 -3.46
C ARG A 227 -10.34 5.30 -2.23
N ARG A 228 -11.19 4.81 -1.33
CA ARG A 228 -10.75 3.98 -0.21
C ARG A 228 -10.10 2.75 -0.84
N GLN A 229 -8.78 2.62 -0.71
CA GLN A 229 -8.12 1.40 -1.18
C GLN A 229 -8.61 0.26 -0.31
N ASP A 230 -9.14 -0.78 -0.95
CA ASP A 230 -9.59 -1.97 -0.24
C ASP A 230 -8.40 -2.59 0.49
N PRO A 231 -8.57 -3.05 1.75
CA PRO A 231 -7.53 -3.74 2.51
C PRO A 231 -6.91 -4.92 1.75
N GLU A 232 -7.67 -5.48 0.81
CA GLU A 232 -7.28 -6.65 0.03
C GLU A 232 -6.09 -6.44 -0.90
N ALA A 233 -5.80 -5.21 -1.33
CA ALA A 233 -4.68 -4.95 -2.24
C ALA A 233 -3.31 -5.28 -1.63
N LEU A 234 -3.22 -5.36 -0.31
CA LEU A 234 -2.04 -5.83 0.45
C LEU A 234 -2.30 -7.12 1.22
N ASN A 235 -3.50 -7.70 1.20
CA ASN A 235 -3.80 -8.94 1.92
C ASN A 235 -2.95 -10.13 1.48
N LEU A 236 -2.40 -10.16 0.26
CA LEU A 236 -1.44 -11.21 -0.12
C LEU A 236 -0.15 -11.15 0.72
N LEU A 237 0.31 -9.95 1.09
CA LEU A 237 1.46 -9.76 1.97
C LEU A 237 1.07 -9.79 3.45
N GLY A 238 -0.12 -9.30 3.79
CA GLY A 238 -0.72 -9.45 5.12
C GLY A 238 -0.93 -10.91 5.51
N THR A 239 -1.36 -11.79 4.60
CA THR A 239 -1.44 -13.24 4.84
C THR A 239 -0.07 -13.90 4.91
N LEU A 240 0.95 -13.36 4.22
CA LEU A 240 2.32 -13.82 4.32
C LEU A 240 2.97 -13.41 5.66
N ALA A 241 2.68 -12.21 6.14
CA ALA A 241 3.20 -11.61 7.37
C ALA A 241 2.48 -12.05 8.65
N ALA A 242 1.15 -12.16 8.64
CA ALA A 242 0.35 -12.54 9.81
C ALA A 242 0.47 -14.02 10.19
N ALA A 243 1.03 -14.86 9.32
CA ALA A 243 1.40 -16.23 9.66
C ALA A 243 2.92 -16.41 9.86
N ALA A 244 3.64 -15.31 10.10
CA ALA A 244 5.01 -15.28 10.63
C ALA A 244 5.06 -14.98 12.15
N GLU A 245 3.90 -14.82 12.80
CA GLU A 245 3.72 -14.91 14.27
C GLU A 245 3.38 -16.35 14.67
#